data_AF-A0A7S2V0C8-F1
#
_entry.id   AF-A0A7S2V0C8-F1
#
_cell.length_a   1.000
_cell.length_b   1.000
_cell.length_c   1.000
_cell.angle_alpha   90.00
_cell.angle_beta   90.00
_cell.angle_gamma   90.00
#
_symmetry.space_group_name_H-M   'P 1'
#
loop_
_entity.id
_entity.type
_entity.pdbx_description
1 polymer ?
#
loop_
_entity_poly.entity_id
_entity_poly.type
_entity_poly.pdbx_seq_one_letter_code
_entity_poly.pdbx_strand_id
1 'polypeptide(L)'
;AEFNNPCSATTPDTGAEERKVVALPVAPWGCFTPALNALLAHASSEGFGLISYQSLEMAVCREDYEELKAQMEPGDVLVGAALPGHIFSPGESVEAGGRTCPWNTLALWDTARLSLTGFIPLSEGLLPGVSAGVEEATALTLLQHLKPETSGAKLVRLSQIEWNTNWGEDEGRKQWHEAKMASKASRSSSQLQALGIPPAMVKHVDCTIKNKQG
;
A
#
# COMPACT_ATOMS: atom_id res chain seq x y z
N ALA A 1 -4.25 6.54 23.40
CA ALA A 1 -2.79 6.68 23.23
C ALA A 1 -2.58 8.01 22.54
N GLU A 2 -1.91 8.94 23.19
CA GLU A 2 -1.56 10.23 22.58
C GLU A 2 -0.59 9.97 21.43
N PHE A 3 -0.99 10.37 20.23
CA PHE A 3 -0.20 10.23 19.01
C PHE A 3 0.91 11.29 19.05
N ASN A 4 2.12 10.90 19.47
CA ASN A 4 3.29 11.76 19.30
C ASN A 4 3.56 11.91 17.80
N ASN A 5 3.25 13.09 17.29
CA ASN A 5 3.52 13.49 15.92
C ASN A 5 5.00 13.91 15.83
N PRO A 6 5.86 13.18 15.10
CA PRO A 6 7.28 13.54 14.98
C PRO A 6 7.50 14.88 14.24
N CYS A 7 6.47 15.38 13.55
CA CYS A 7 6.52 16.66 12.84
C CYS A 7 6.02 17.83 13.68
N SER A 8 6.76 18.20 14.73
CA SER A 8 6.67 19.53 15.32
C SER A 8 7.68 20.47 14.65
N ALA A 9 7.34 20.93 13.45
CA ALA A 9 7.93 22.13 12.87
C ALA A 9 6.79 23.07 12.48
N THR A 10 6.62 24.11 13.29
CA THR A 10 5.68 25.21 13.06
C THR A 10 6.01 25.93 11.76
N THR A 11 5.30 25.60 10.69
CA THR A 11 5.18 26.45 9.51
C THR A 11 3.85 27.20 9.58
N PRO A 12 3.82 28.52 9.31
CA PRO A 12 2.57 29.28 9.34
C PRO A 12 1.62 28.76 8.26
N ASP A 13 0.39 28.52 8.69
CA ASP A 13 -0.76 28.09 7.88
C ASP A 13 -1.03 29.12 6.79
N THR A 14 -0.48 28.87 5.60
CA THR A 14 -0.74 29.65 4.40
C THR A 14 -1.87 28.97 3.64
N GLY A 15 -3.09 29.20 4.12
CA GLY A 15 -4.32 28.83 3.43
C GLY A 15 -4.62 27.33 3.45
N ALA A 16 -5.05 26.81 4.59
CA ALA A 16 -5.67 25.50 4.67
C ALA A 16 -6.90 25.45 3.73
N GLU A 17 -6.76 24.79 2.58
CA GLU A 17 -7.91 24.32 1.82
C GLU A 17 -8.82 23.52 2.76
N GLU A 18 -10.12 23.80 2.68
CA GLU A 18 -11.13 23.17 3.54
C GLU A 18 -11.07 21.64 3.36
N ARG A 19 -10.71 20.92 4.43
CA ARG A 19 -10.63 19.45 4.40
C ARG A 19 -12.03 18.87 4.24
N LYS A 20 -12.40 18.51 3.01
CA LYS A 20 -13.66 17.83 2.71
C LYS A 20 -13.61 16.39 3.23
N VAL A 21 -14.47 16.06 4.19
CA VAL A 21 -14.67 14.68 4.67
C VAL A 21 -15.94 14.13 4.02
N VAL A 22 -15.81 12.98 3.34
CA VAL A 22 -16.93 12.28 2.71
C VAL A 22 -17.07 10.90 3.34
N ALA A 23 -18.28 10.57 3.79
CA ALA A 23 -18.61 9.24 4.28
C ALA A 23 -19.33 8.45 3.19
N LEU A 24 -18.80 7.28 2.83
CA LEU A 24 -19.40 6.39 1.83
C LEU A 24 -20.03 5.18 2.53
N PRO A 25 -21.33 4.92 2.34
CA PRO A 25 -21.94 3.70 2.84
C PRO A 25 -21.48 2.50 2.00
N VAL A 26 -21.06 1.43 2.66
CA VAL A 26 -20.61 0.18 2.01
C VAL A 26 -21.48 -0.96 2.53
N ALA A 27 -22.24 -1.59 1.63
CA ALA A 27 -23.09 -2.73 1.95
C ALA A 27 -23.16 -3.71 0.75
N PRO A 28 -22.80 -5.00 0.94
CA PRO A 28 -22.22 -5.58 2.16
C PRO A 28 -20.79 -5.07 2.43
N TRP A 29 -20.36 -5.09 3.69
CA TRP A 29 -19.01 -4.65 4.08
C TRP A 29 -17.90 -5.58 3.55
N GLY A 30 -18.15 -6.89 3.54
CA GLY A 30 -17.14 -7.89 3.20
C GLY A 30 -15.97 -7.92 4.19
N CYS A 31 -14.78 -8.26 3.72
CA CYS A 31 -13.54 -8.23 4.48
C CYS A 31 -12.71 -6.99 4.15
N PHE A 32 -12.40 -6.74 2.87
CA PHE A 32 -11.48 -5.68 2.45
C PHE A 32 -11.96 -4.97 1.16
N THR A 33 -12.14 -5.71 0.08
CA THR A 33 -12.31 -5.20 -1.27
C THR A 33 -13.60 -4.38 -1.50
N PRO A 34 -14.77 -4.64 -0.88
CA PRO A 34 -15.94 -3.80 -1.10
C PRO A 34 -15.71 -2.35 -0.68
N ALA A 35 -15.08 -2.12 0.48
CA ALA A 35 -14.77 -0.79 0.96
C ALA A 35 -13.73 -0.10 0.07
N LEU A 36 -12.67 -0.82 -0.32
CA LEU A 36 -11.62 -0.28 -1.19
C LEU A 36 -12.17 0.08 -2.58
N ASN A 37 -13.00 -0.80 -3.17
CA ASN A 37 -13.62 -0.53 -4.46
C ASN A 37 -14.66 0.60 -4.40
N ALA A 38 -15.37 0.77 -3.29
CA ALA A 38 -16.25 1.93 -3.10
C ALA A 38 -15.47 3.25 -3.07
N LEU A 39 -14.32 3.27 -2.38
CA LEU A 39 -13.41 4.41 -2.35
C LEU A 39 -12.83 4.72 -3.74
N LEU A 40 -12.37 3.69 -4.47
CA LEU A 40 -11.90 3.83 -5.85
C LEU A 40 -12.98 4.39 -6.78
N ALA A 41 -14.20 3.86 -6.70
CA ALA A 41 -15.31 4.30 -7.53
C ALA A 41 -15.65 5.78 -7.26
N HIS A 42 -15.68 6.17 -5.99
CA HIS A 42 -15.88 7.56 -5.61
C HIS A 42 -14.76 8.46 -6.14
N ALA A 43 -13.50 8.09 -5.89
CA ALA A 43 -12.36 8.90 -6.34
C ALA A 43 -12.34 9.07 -7.86
N SER A 44 -12.64 8.01 -8.60
CA SER A 44 -12.72 8.03 -10.06
C SER A 44 -13.89 8.89 -10.54
N SER A 45 -15.05 8.84 -9.88
CA SER A 45 -16.21 9.66 -10.23
C SER A 45 -15.99 11.17 -10.02
N GLU A 46 -15.17 11.54 -9.04
CA GLU A 46 -14.78 12.92 -8.77
C GLU A 46 -13.61 13.38 -9.66
N GLY A 47 -13.06 12.51 -10.51
CA GLY A 47 -11.98 12.84 -11.44
C GLY A 47 -10.59 12.92 -10.82
N PHE A 48 -10.38 12.34 -9.62
CA PHE A 48 -9.04 12.27 -9.03
C PHE A 48 -8.18 11.29 -9.84
N GLY A 49 -6.97 11.72 -10.23
CA GLY A 49 -6.03 10.86 -10.96
C GLY A 49 -5.24 9.87 -10.10
N LEU A 50 -5.17 10.12 -8.79
CA LEU A 50 -4.48 9.27 -7.82
C LEU A 50 -5.37 9.07 -6.59
N ILE A 51 -5.27 7.90 -5.97
CA ILE A 51 -5.91 7.58 -4.68
C ILE A 51 -4.86 7.00 -3.74
N SER A 52 -4.80 7.52 -2.50
CA SER A 52 -3.98 6.92 -1.46
C SER A 52 -4.84 6.16 -0.47
N TYR A 53 -4.42 4.92 -0.18
CA TYR A 53 -4.90 4.16 0.96
C TYR A 53 -3.90 4.30 2.09
N GLN A 54 -4.40 4.67 3.26
CA GLN A 54 -3.63 4.84 4.48
C GLN A 54 -4.38 4.24 5.66
N SER A 55 -3.69 3.44 6.47
CA SER A 55 -4.24 2.94 7.73
C SER A 55 -4.35 4.06 8.77
N LEU A 56 -5.39 4.02 9.60
CA LEU A 56 -5.50 4.89 10.78
C LEU A 56 -4.37 4.66 11.81
N GLU A 57 -3.67 3.52 11.72
CA GLU A 57 -2.52 3.18 12.57
C GLU A 57 -1.21 3.83 12.09
N MET A 58 -1.24 4.60 11.00
CA MET A 58 -0.08 5.28 10.43
C MET A 58 -0.21 6.79 10.55
N ALA A 59 0.79 7.42 11.19
CA ALA A 59 1.08 8.83 11.01
C ALA A 59 2.15 8.96 9.92
N VAL A 60 1.93 9.87 8.98
CA VAL A 60 2.85 10.15 7.87
C VAL A 60 3.00 11.66 7.78
N CYS A 61 4.23 12.14 7.72
CA CYS A 61 4.47 13.56 7.53
C CYS A 61 4.22 13.97 6.08
N ARG A 62 4.03 15.27 5.85
CA ARG A 62 3.81 15.80 4.51
C ARG A 62 5.01 15.52 3.61
N GLU A 63 6.20 15.66 4.16
CA GLU A 63 7.48 15.50 3.47
C GLU A 63 7.63 14.06 2.95
N ASP A 64 7.39 13.05 3.79
CA ASP A 64 7.41 11.64 3.37
C ASP A 64 6.32 11.32 2.35
N TYR A 65 5.11 11.87 2.52
CA TYR A 65 4.03 11.63 1.56
C TYR A 65 4.34 12.24 0.19
N GLU A 66 4.88 13.47 0.14
CA GLU A 66 5.30 14.09 -1.11
C GLU A 66 6.49 13.35 -1.74
N GLU A 67 7.44 12.85 -0.95
CA GLU A 67 8.54 12.00 -1.45
C GLU A 67 8.00 10.68 -2.03
N LEU A 68 7.03 10.04 -1.38
CA LEU A 68 6.37 8.84 -1.88
C LEU A 68 5.65 9.12 -3.20
N LYS A 69 4.88 10.20 -3.25
CA LYS A 69 4.14 10.65 -4.43
C LYS A 69 5.07 10.99 -5.59
N ALA A 70 6.23 11.60 -5.31
CA ALA A 70 7.25 11.91 -6.32
C ALA A 70 7.85 10.67 -6.99
N GLN A 71 7.72 9.48 -6.39
CA GLN A 71 8.15 8.22 -7.03
C GLN A 71 7.15 7.68 -8.06
N MET A 72 5.92 8.22 -8.13
CA MET A 72 4.92 7.84 -9.12
C MET A 72 5.30 8.42 -10.50
N GLU A 73 5.72 7.56 -11.42
CA GLU A 73 6.11 7.93 -12.78
C GLU A 73 5.02 7.58 -13.80
N PRO A 74 5.03 8.19 -15.00
CA PRO A 74 4.16 7.77 -16.09
C PRO A 74 4.33 6.28 -16.38
N GLY A 75 3.24 5.52 -16.30
CA GLY A 75 3.24 4.07 -16.51
C GLY A 75 3.26 3.25 -15.22
N ASP A 76 3.43 3.88 -14.06
CA ASP A 76 3.18 3.22 -12.78
C ASP A 76 1.67 3.12 -12.50
N VAL A 77 1.31 2.06 -11.78
CA VAL A 77 -0.03 1.86 -11.21
C VAL A 77 -0.02 1.88 -9.69
N LEU A 78 1.10 1.51 -9.05
CA LEU A 78 1.21 1.38 -7.61
C LEU A 78 2.57 1.86 -7.11
N VAL A 79 2.55 2.77 -6.15
CA VAL A 79 3.72 3.14 -5.36
C VAL A 79 3.33 3.09 -3.89
N GLY A 80 4.11 2.44 -3.03
CA GLY A 80 3.84 2.47 -1.60
C GLY A 80 5.08 2.36 -0.75
N ALA A 81 4.93 2.70 0.52
CA ALA A 81 6.05 2.77 1.45
C ALA A 81 6.51 1.39 1.92
N ALA A 82 7.82 1.20 2.02
CA ALA A 82 8.45 0.07 2.67
C ALA A 82 8.32 0.21 4.20
N LEU A 83 7.25 -0.35 4.74
CA LEU A 83 6.99 -0.39 6.18
C LEU A 83 7.74 -1.55 6.87
N PRO A 84 7.98 -1.50 8.20
CA PRO A 84 8.60 -2.63 8.88
C PRO A 84 7.79 -3.91 8.70
N GLY A 85 8.51 -5.00 8.46
CA GLY A 85 7.94 -6.28 8.09
C GLY A 85 7.99 -6.59 6.59
N HIS A 86 8.22 -5.62 5.71
CA HIS A 86 8.55 -5.92 4.31
C HIS A 86 9.90 -6.65 4.19
N ILE A 87 10.00 -7.53 3.19
CA ILE A 87 11.26 -8.09 2.69
C ILE A 87 11.71 -7.14 1.58
N PHE A 88 12.76 -6.36 1.84
CA PHE A 88 13.17 -5.26 0.97
C PHE A 88 14.59 -5.45 0.43
N SER A 89 14.70 -5.72 -0.87
CA SER A 89 15.94 -5.75 -1.64
C SER A 89 16.18 -4.47 -2.46
N PRO A 90 16.93 -3.46 -1.96
CA PRO A 90 17.10 -2.18 -2.67
C PRO A 90 17.70 -2.33 -4.06
N GLY A 91 17.12 -1.66 -5.06
CA GLY A 91 17.61 -1.63 -6.43
C GLY A 91 17.17 -2.83 -7.29
N GLU A 92 16.52 -3.83 -6.69
CA GLU A 92 16.06 -5.03 -7.39
C GLU A 92 14.59 -4.91 -7.80
N SER A 93 14.22 -5.70 -8.82
CA SER A 93 12.82 -6.00 -9.12
C SER A 93 12.53 -7.42 -8.63
N VAL A 94 11.55 -7.57 -7.75
CA VAL A 94 11.21 -8.85 -7.12
C VAL A 94 9.75 -9.21 -7.39
N GLU A 95 9.42 -10.49 -7.28
CA GLU A 95 8.03 -10.94 -7.39
C GLU A 95 7.16 -10.34 -6.27
N ALA A 96 5.96 -9.90 -6.65
CA ALA A 96 4.95 -9.37 -5.77
C ALA A 96 4.41 -10.49 -4.87
N GLY A 97 4.45 -10.26 -3.57
CA GLY A 97 3.91 -11.14 -2.55
C GLY A 97 3.59 -10.35 -1.29
N GLY A 98 3.11 -11.03 -0.26
CA GLY A 98 2.57 -10.36 0.92
C GLY A 98 3.58 -9.58 1.77
N ARG A 99 4.87 -9.66 1.46
CA ARG A 99 5.93 -8.87 2.13
C ARG A 99 6.83 -8.11 1.14
N THR A 100 6.65 -8.27 -0.16
CA THR A 100 7.44 -7.61 -1.22
C THR A 100 6.60 -6.65 -2.06
N CYS A 101 5.28 -6.74 -1.98
CA CYS A 101 4.34 -5.80 -2.59
C CYS A 101 4.05 -4.63 -1.63
N PRO A 102 3.84 -3.39 -2.13
CA PRO A 102 3.44 -2.27 -1.29
C PRO A 102 2.06 -2.46 -0.68
N TRP A 103 1.95 -2.40 0.64
CA TRP A 103 0.67 -2.56 1.35
C TRP A 103 -0.19 -1.31 1.28
N ASN A 104 -1.51 -1.48 1.16
CA ASN A 104 -2.52 -0.40 1.29
C ASN A 104 -2.51 0.33 2.66
N THR A 105 -1.67 -0.11 3.59
CA THR A 105 -1.37 0.62 4.83
C THR A 105 -0.76 2.01 4.57
N LEU A 106 0.02 2.15 3.48
CA LEU A 106 0.46 3.44 2.95
C LEU A 106 0.88 3.23 1.48
N ALA A 107 -0.11 3.31 0.58
CA ALA A 107 0.09 3.14 -0.85
C ALA A 107 -0.70 4.18 -1.65
N LEU A 108 -0.20 4.48 -2.83
CA LEU A 108 -0.74 5.40 -3.81
C LEU A 108 -0.98 4.63 -5.10
N TRP A 109 -2.18 4.75 -5.64
CA TRP A 109 -2.61 4.08 -6.86
C TRP A 109 -3.00 5.10 -7.92
N ASP A 110 -2.72 4.78 -9.19
CA ASP A 110 -3.33 5.45 -10.34
C ASP A 110 -4.78 5.00 -10.46
N THR A 111 -5.74 5.94 -10.35
CA THR A 111 -7.17 5.62 -10.31
C THR A 111 -7.68 5.08 -11.65
N ALA A 112 -7.19 5.62 -12.77
CA ALA A 112 -7.61 5.20 -14.11
C ALA A 112 -7.17 3.76 -14.40
N ARG A 113 -5.94 3.41 -14.01
CA ARG A 113 -5.39 2.06 -14.16
C ARG A 113 -6.03 1.08 -13.19
N LEU A 114 -6.13 1.43 -11.90
CA LEU A 114 -6.75 0.56 -10.91
C LEU A 114 -8.23 0.31 -11.24
N SER A 115 -8.94 1.28 -11.84
CA SER A 115 -10.34 1.11 -12.27
C SER A 115 -10.55 0.06 -13.36
N LEU A 116 -9.49 -0.42 -14.04
CA LEU A 116 -9.59 -1.51 -15.00
C LEU A 116 -9.99 -2.84 -14.35
N THR A 117 -9.66 -3.03 -13.07
CA THR A 117 -9.89 -4.28 -12.33
C THR A 117 -10.57 -4.07 -10.99
N GLY A 118 -10.32 -2.93 -10.34
CA GLY A 118 -10.48 -2.76 -8.90
C GLY A 118 -9.58 -3.72 -8.11
N PHE A 119 -9.86 -3.81 -6.81
CA PHE A 119 -9.41 -4.92 -5.99
C PHE A 119 -10.32 -6.12 -6.22
N ILE A 120 -9.74 -7.24 -6.63
CA ILE A 120 -10.54 -8.38 -7.09
C ILE A 120 -11.13 -9.19 -5.92
N PRO A 121 -12.35 -9.75 -6.05
CA PRO A 121 -13.00 -10.52 -4.98
C PRO A 121 -12.22 -11.75 -4.48
N LEU A 122 -11.20 -12.20 -5.21
CA LEU A 122 -10.30 -13.26 -4.76
C LEU A 122 -9.70 -12.96 -3.38
N SER A 123 -9.41 -11.69 -3.09
CA SER A 123 -8.84 -11.25 -1.83
C SER A 123 -9.87 -11.05 -0.72
N GLU A 124 -11.15 -11.38 -0.96
CA GLU A 124 -12.20 -11.49 0.07
C GLU A 124 -12.21 -12.86 0.77
N GLY A 125 -11.40 -13.82 0.32
CA GLY A 125 -11.37 -15.16 0.92
C GLY A 125 -12.65 -15.97 0.68
N LEU A 126 -13.31 -15.76 -0.46
CA LEU A 126 -14.54 -16.45 -0.83
C LEU A 126 -14.29 -17.87 -1.39
N LEU A 127 -13.04 -18.20 -1.72
CA LEU A 127 -12.67 -19.52 -2.26
C LEU A 127 -12.15 -20.44 -1.13
N PRO A 128 -12.46 -21.75 -1.17
CA PRO A 128 -11.92 -22.70 -0.22
C PRO A 128 -10.38 -22.69 -0.19
N GLY A 129 -9.79 -22.56 1.00
CA GLY A 129 -8.34 -22.52 1.19
C GLY A 129 -7.66 -21.18 0.85
N VAL A 130 -8.42 -20.18 0.44
CA VAL A 130 -7.94 -18.82 0.18
C VAL A 130 -8.43 -17.89 1.27
N SER A 131 -7.51 -17.25 1.99
CA SER A 131 -7.82 -16.34 3.10
C SER A 131 -7.75 -14.88 2.64
N ALA A 132 -8.56 -14.01 3.24
CA ALA A 132 -8.72 -12.62 2.83
C ALA A 132 -7.53 -11.68 3.17
N GLY A 133 -7.42 -10.57 2.44
CA GLY A 133 -6.43 -9.48 2.60
C GLY A 133 -5.20 -9.61 1.70
N VAL A 134 -4.27 -8.65 1.74
CA VAL A 134 -3.14 -8.56 0.78
C VAL A 134 -3.63 -8.37 -0.67
N GLU A 135 -4.75 -7.66 -0.79
CA GLU A 135 -5.46 -7.38 -2.02
C GLU A 135 -4.63 -6.59 -3.05
N GLU A 136 -3.63 -5.84 -2.60
CA GLU A 136 -2.66 -5.17 -3.45
C GLU A 136 -1.93 -6.14 -4.40
N ALA A 137 -1.57 -7.34 -3.92
CA ALA A 137 -0.71 -8.25 -4.66
C ALA A 137 -1.46 -8.87 -5.83
N THR A 138 -2.73 -9.24 -5.63
CA THR A 138 -3.58 -9.82 -6.67
C THR A 138 -4.05 -8.77 -7.67
N ALA A 139 -4.44 -7.57 -7.20
CA ALA A 139 -4.82 -6.46 -8.05
C ALA A 139 -3.65 -6.04 -8.96
N LEU A 140 -2.46 -5.84 -8.38
CA LEU A 140 -1.26 -5.51 -9.15
C LEU A 140 -0.91 -6.61 -10.16
N THR A 141 -0.95 -7.87 -9.74
CA THR A 141 -0.63 -9.01 -10.62
C THR A 141 -1.56 -9.07 -11.82
N LEU A 142 -2.87 -8.88 -11.61
CA LEU A 142 -3.82 -8.85 -12.71
C LEU A 142 -3.60 -7.64 -13.63
N LEU A 143 -3.31 -6.45 -13.08
CA LEU A 143 -3.06 -5.24 -13.87
C LEU A 143 -1.79 -5.38 -14.72
N GLN A 144 -0.68 -5.86 -14.17
CA GLN A 144 0.53 -6.14 -14.94
C GLN A 144 0.33 -7.19 -16.02
N HIS A 145 -0.52 -8.19 -15.77
CA HIS A 145 -0.87 -9.17 -16.78
C HIS A 145 -1.69 -8.56 -17.94
N LEU A 146 -2.67 -7.71 -17.63
CA LEU A 146 -3.53 -7.07 -18.64
C LEU A 146 -2.84 -5.92 -19.39
N LYS A 147 -1.95 -5.19 -18.71
CA LYS A 147 -1.31 -3.95 -19.18
C LYS A 147 0.16 -3.90 -18.75
N PRO A 148 1.02 -4.81 -19.25
CA PRO A 148 2.41 -4.94 -18.78
C PRO A 148 3.26 -3.69 -18.98
N GLU A 149 3.01 -2.93 -20.04
CA GLU A 149 3.78 -1.72 -20.38
C GLU A 149 3.39 -0.50 -19.53
N THR A 150 2.26 -0.56 -18.81
CA THR A 150 1.68 0.61 -18.13
C THR A 150 1.17 0.28 -16.73
N SER A 151 1.76 -0.72 -16.08
CA SER A 151 1.41 -1.15 -14.72
C SER A 151 2.65 -1.33 -13.83
N GLY A 152 3.61 -0.42 -13.93
CA GLY A 152 4.80 -0.40 -13.06
C GLY A 152 4.43 -0.31 -11.59
N ALA A 153 5.23 -0.93 -10.72
CA ALA A 153 5.03 -0.85 -9.28
C ALA A 153 6.34 -0.66 -8.51
N LYS A 154 6.26 0.13 -7.43
CA LYS A 154 7.41 0.46 -6.59
C LYS A 154 7.10 0.31 -5.10
N LEU A 155 8.01 -0.38 -4.40
CA LEU A 155 8.10 -0.35 -2.94
C LEU A 155 9.23 0.60 -2.56
N VAL A 156 8.92 1.64 -1.78
CA VAL A 156 9.82 2.78 -1.57
C VAL A 156 10.22 2.90 -0.11
N ARG A 157 11.52 2.83 0.18
CA ARG A 157 12.04 3.16 1.51
C ARG A 157 12.24 4.67 1.62
N LEU A 158 11.46 5.28 2.52
CA LEU A 158 11.52 6.70 2.86
C LEU A 158 12.45 6.94 4.05
N SER A 159 12.88 8.19 4.23
CA SER A 159 13.90 8.56 5.22
C SER A 159 13.34 8.79 6.62
N GLN A 160 12.08 9.19 6.76
CA GLN A 160 11.49 9.57 8.05
C GLN A 160 10.32 8.69 8.51
N ILE A 161 10.00 7.62 7.78
CA ILE A 161 8.98 6.66 8.23
C ILE A 161 9.56 5.81 9.36
N GLU A 162 9.40 6.31 10.58
CA GLU A 162 9.49 5.54 11.81
C GLU A 162 8.11 4.99 12.13
N TRP A 163 7.84 3.74 11.74
CA TRP A 163 6.74 3.01 12.37
C TRP A 163 7.22 2.61 13.76
N ASN A 164 6.52 3.05 14.80
CA ASN A 164 6.94 2.85 16.18
C ASN A 164 6.79 1.36 16.57
N THR A 165 7.78 0.55 16.20
CA THR A 165 7.93 -0.85 16.60
C THR A 165 8.72 -0.98 17.89
N ASN A 166 8.84 0.08 18.69
CA ASN A 166 9.44 -0.02 20.01
C ASN A 166 8.41 -0.68 20.95
N TRP A 167 8.38 -2.01 20.90
CA TRP A 167 7.49 -2.84 21.72
C TRP A 167 8.03 -3.05 23.14
N GLY A 168 9.17 -2.45 23.50
CA GLY A 168 9.85 -2.74 24.76
C GLY A 168 10.15 -4.23 24.90
N GLU A 169 9.83 -4.80 26.07
CA GLU A 169 9.99 -6.22 26.39
C GLU A 169 8.71 -7.07 26.14
N ASP A 170 7.73 -6.55 25.37
CA ASP A 170 6.47 -7.27 25.10
C ASP A 170 6.66 -8.37 24.02
N GLU A 171 7.20 -9.51 24.46
CA GLU A 171 7.44 -10.68 23.62
C GLU A 171 6.14 -11.22 22.98
N GLY A 172 4.99 -11.03 23.62
CA GLY A 172 3.69 -11.43 23.07
C GLY A 172 3.30 -10.61 21.84
N ARG A 173 3.57 -9.31 21.86
CA ARG A 173 3.33 -8.42 20.71
C ARG A 173 4.28 -8.69 19.54
N LYS A 174 5.52 -9.09 19.84
CA LYS A 174 6.49 -9.53 18.83
C LYS A 174 6.06 -10.83 18.15
N GLN A 175 5.67 -11.85 18.92
CA GLN A 175 5.15 -13.11 18.38
C GLN A 175 3.88 -12.90 17.55
N TRP A 176 2.97 -12.02 18.01
CA TRP A 176 1.79 -11.67 17.23
C TRP A 176 2.15 -10.95 15.92
N HIS A 177 3.12 -10.04 15.94
CA HIS A 177 3.61 -9.38 14.74
C HIS A 177 4.22 -10.37 13.75
N GLU A 178 5.07 -11.30 14.23
CA GLU A 178 5.65 -12.36 13.42
C GLU A 178 4.59 -13.28 12.81
N ALA A 179 3.60 -13.72 13.59
CA ALA A 179 2.47 -14.50 13.10
C ALA A 179 1.65 -13.72 12.06
N LYS A 180 1.42 -12.42 12.28
CA LYS A 180 0.74 -11.54 11.33
C LYS A 180 1.52 -11.43 10.02
N MET A 181 2.84 -11.28 10.07
CA MET A 181 3.70 -11.22 8.88
C MET A 181 3.76 -12.57 8.15
N ALA A 182 3.88 -13.69 8.88
CA ALA A 182 3.85 -15.03 8.31
C ALA A 182 2.52 -15.28 7.58
N SER A 183 1.40 -14.82 8.16
CA SER A 183 0.08 -14.93 7.53
C SER A 183 -0.04 -14.16 6.21
N LYS A 184 0.73 -13.08 6.00
CA LYS A 184 0.69 -12.31 4.74
C LYS A 184 1.32 -13.11 3.60
N ALA A 185 2.44 -13.78 3.87
CA ALA A 185 3.11 -14.60 2.87
C ALA A 185 2.21 -15.76 2.41
N SER A 186 1.67 -16.54 3.36
CA SER A 186 0.79 -17.66 3.02
C SER A 186 -0.50 -17.23 2.31
N ARG A 187 -1.12 -16.12 2.74
CA ARG A 187 -2.30 -15.54 2.06
C ARG A 187 -2.02 -15.12 0.63
N SER A 188 -0.96 -14.35 0.42
CA SER A 188 -0.60 -13.91 -0.93
C SER A 188 -0.29 -15.08 -1.84
N SER A 189 0.39 -16.11 -1.33
CA SER A 189 0.74 -17.30 -2.09
C SER A 189 -0.50 -18.08 -2.54
N SER A 190 -1.46 -18.36 -1.64
CA SER A 190 -2.67 -19.08 -2.01
C SER A 190 -3.57 -18.27 -2.95
N GLN A 191 -3.63 -16.95 -2.77
CA GLN A 191 -4.34 -16.06 -3.69
C GLN A 191 -3.69 -16.04 -5.08
N LEU A 192 -2.38 -15.84 -5.19
CA LEU A 192 -1.69 -15.81 -6.48
C LEU A 192 -1.77 -17.16 -7.19
N GLN A 193 -1.70 -18.27 -6.45
CA GLN A 193 -1.92 -19.61 -6.99
C GLN A 193 -3.35 -19.75 -7.55
N ALA A 194 -4.37 -19.29 -6.83
CA ALA A 194 -5.74 -19.32 -7.28
C ALA A 194 -6.01 -18.37 -8.47
N LEU A 195 -5.27 -17.27 -8.57
CA LEU A 195 -5.33 -16.34 -9.71
C LEU A 195 -4.78 -16.98 -11.00
N GLY A 196 -3.82 -17.92 -10.88
CA GLY A 196 -3.39 -18.77 -11.99
C GLY A 196 -2.49 -18.09 -13.03
N ILE A 197 -1.87 -16.96 -12.69
CA ILE A 197 -0.95 -16.21 -13.55
C ILE A 197 0.35 -15.90 -12.80
N PRO A 198 1.47 -15.64 -13.51
CA PRO A 198 2.73 -15.28 -12.87
C PRO A 198 2.59 -14.04 -11.98
N PRO A 199 3.22 -14.00 -10.80
CA PRO A 199 3.20 -12.81 -9.94
C PRO A 199 3.72 -11.56 -10.66
N ALA A 200 3.17 -10.40 -10.30
CA ALA A 200 3.71 -9.11 -10.75
C ALA A 200 5.17 -8.92 -10.28
N MET A 201 5.87 -7.98 -10.92
CA MET A 201 7.18 -7.51 -10.49
C MET A 201 7.07 -6.14 -9.81
N VAL A 202 7.78 -5.98 -8.70
CA VAL A 202 7.84 -4.74 -7.92
C VAL A 202 9.28 -4.28 -7.81
N LYS A 203 9.55 -3.03 -8.20
CA LYS A 203 10.86 -2.42 -8.04
C LYS A 203 11.02 -1.87 -6.62
N HIS A 204 12.10 -2.22 -5.95
CA HIS A 204 12.41 -1.71 -4.62
C HIS A 204 13.35 -0.51 -4.72
N VAL A 205 12.89 0.64 -4.26
CA VAL A 205 13.58 1.92 -4.41
C VAL A 205 13.96 2.45 -3.04
N ASP A 206 15.25 2.72 -2.83
CA ASP A 206 15.76 3.30 -1.59
C ASP A 206 16.07 4.79 -1.78
N CYS A 207 15.18 5.66 -1.30
CA CYS A 207 15.36 7.11 -1.41
C CYS A 207 16.38 7.65 -0.41
N THR A 208 16.75 6.88 0.62
CA THR A 208 17.71 7.33 1.65
C THR A 208 19.15 7.45 1.11
N ILE A 209 19.45 6.75 0.02
CA ILE A 209 20.80 6.70 -0.58
C ILE A 209 21.13 8.01 -1.32
N LYS A 210 20.13 8.73 -1.85
CA LYS A 210 20.34 10.00 -2.57
C LYS A 210 20.88 11.12 -1.67
N ASN A 211 20.65 11.06 -0.36
CA ASN A 211 21.06 12.09 0.61
C ASN A 211 22.49 11.92 1.15
N LYS A 212 23.28 10.95 0.66
CA LYS A 212 24.68 10.73 1.11
C LYS A 212 25.76 11.21 0.14
N GLN A 213 25.38 11.83 -0.99
CA GLN A 213 26.31 12.30 -2.02
C GLN A 213 26.23 13.81 -2.30
N GLY A 214 25.57 14.57 -1.42
CA GLY A 214 25.49 16.03 -1.47
C GLY A 214 26.20 16.67 -0.29
#